data_AF-A0A804UHM9-F1
#
_entry.id   AF-A0A804UHM9-F1
#
_cell.length_a   1.000
_cell.length_b   1.000
_cell.length_c   1.000
_cell.angle_alpha   90.00
_cell.angle_beta   90.00
_cell.angle_gamma   90.00
#
_symmetry.space_group_name_H-M   'P 1'
#
loop_
_entity.id
_entity.type
_entity.pdbx_description
1 polymer ?
#
loop_
_entity_poly.entity_id
_entity_poly.type
_entity_poly.pdbx_seq_one_letter_code
_entity_poly.pdbx_strand_id
1 'polypeptide(L)'
;LRVAKRISNKILVELKFLHQIIFGRLRKSLAELYVINGQYEKALSLYAELLKPEVFEFIEKYNMYDAIHDKIVNLMIVDNKRTVHLRTQHRDIILPYEVVEQLLHTSKKCDKRYLLHLYLHALFEIDIHAGKDFHDMQVELYADYETRMLLPFLLTSQHYRLDKGASFVLGRMGNAKEALSTIINKLEDMQEAVEFVTEQHDDELWEELIRQCLQKPEMVGNLLEHTVGNLDPLYIVSLVPDGLEIPRLQDRLVKIVTDYRTETSL
;
A
#
# COMPACT_ATOMS: atom_id res chain seq x y z
N LEU A 1 32.86 -31.00 12.28
CA LEU A 1 32.26 -29.69 12.68
C LEU A 1 30.89 -29.37 12.03
N ARG A 2 30.75 -29.40 10.68
CA ARG A 2 29.48 -29.02 10.00
C ARG A 2 28.26 -29.87 10.42
N VAL A 3 28.42 -31.19 10.53
CA VAL A 3 27.35 -32.12 10.94
C VAL A 3 26.91 -31.84 12.39
N ALA A 4 27.86 -31.67 13.32
CA ALA A 4 27.57 -31.33 14.72
C ALA A 4 26.79 -30.01 14.87
N LYS A 5 27.16 -28.95 14.10
CA LYS A 5 26.39 -27.68 14.07
C LYS A 5 24.96 -27.89 13.57
N ARG A 6 24.74 -28.71 12.53
CA ARG A 6 23.39 -29.01 12.02
C ARG A 6 22.54 -29.76 13.05
N ILE A 7 23.12 -30.77 13.72
CA ILE A 7 22.41 -31.53 14.78
C ILE A 7 22.07 -30.62 15.96
N SER A 8 23.03 -29.81 16.44
CA SER A 8 22.79 -28.85 17.53
C SER A 8 21.68 -27.86 17.19
N ASN A 9 21.65 -27.31 15.97
CA ASN A 9 20.58 -26.40 15.56
C ASN A 9 19.22 -27.10 15.51
N LYS A 10 19.16 -28.34 15.01
CA LYS A 10 17.91 -29.12 14.98
C LYS A 10 17.39 -29.39 16.39
N ILE A 11 18.26 -29.82 17.31
CA ILE A 11 17.90 -30.03 18.73
C ILE A 11 17.42 -28.72 19.37
N LEU A 12 18.08 -27.59 19.11
CA LEU A 12 17.68 -26.29 19.66
C LEU A 12 16.32 -25.82 19.13
N VAL A 13 16.01 -26.10 17.86
CA VAL A 13 14.68 -25.83 17.27
C VAL A 13 13.62 -26.71 17.92
N GLU A 14 13.86 -28.01 18.08
CA GLU A 14 12.94 -28.94 18.74
C GLU A 14 12.71 -28.57 20.22
N LEU A 15 13.77 -28.21 20.95
CA LEU A 15 13.67 -27.76 22.35
C LEU A 15 12.86 -26.46 22.46
N LYS A 16 13.06 -25.51 21.54
CA LYS A 16 12.25 -24.28 21.48
C LYS A 16 10.78 -24.60 21.20
N PHE A 17 10.52 -25.54 20.29
CA PHE A 17 9.17 -25.98 19.95
C PHE A 17 8.47 -26.67 21.14
N LEU A 18 9.16 -27.60 21.81
CA LEU A 18 8.66 -28.25 23.03
C LEU A 18 8.42 -27.25 24.16
N HIS A 19 9.33 -26.30 24.36
CA HIS A 19 9.16 -25.22 25.34
C HIS A 19 7.92 -24.39 25.02
N GLN A 20 7.70 -24.02 23.76
CA GLN A 20 6.52 -23.28 23.32
C GLN A 20 5.22 -24.07 23.54
N ILE A 21 5.22 -25.39 23.29
CA ILE A 21 4.06 -26.26 23.57
C ILE A 21 3.76 -26.33 25.06
N ILE A 22 4.77 -26.62 25.90
CA ILE A 22 4.60 -26.77 27.35
C ILE A 22 4.15 -25.43 27.96
N PHE A 23 4.81 -24.35 27.59
CA PHE A 23 4.47 -23.00 28.06
C PHE A 23 3.07 -22.60 27.58
N GLY A 24 2.69 -22.95 26.36
CA GLY A 24 1.36 -22.71 25.82
C GLY A 24 0.26 -23.46 26.58
N ARG A 25 0.51 -24.72 26.97
CA ARG A 25 -0.41 -25.49 27.83
C ARG A 25 -0.53 -24.87 29.22
N LEU A 26 0.59 -24.49 29.83
CA LEU A 26 0.62 -23.86 31.16
C LEU A 26 -0.13 -22.52 31.16
N ARG A 27 0.09 -21.67 30.15
CA ARG A 27 -0.65 -20.42 29.97
C ARG A 27 -2.14 -20.66 29.82
N LYS A 28 -2.57 -21.68 29.06
CA LYS A 28 -3.99 -22.02 28.92
C LYS A 28 -4.59 -22.44 30.27
N SER A 29 -3.94 -23.32 31.00
CA SER A 29 -4.40 -23.74 32.33
C SER A 29 -4.43 -22.56 33.32
N LEU A 30 -3.45 -21.65 33.26
CA LEU A 30 -3.45 -20.44 34.06
C LEU A 30 -4.59 -19.49 33.70
N ALA A 31 -4.91 -19.35 32.40
CA ALA A 31 -6.05 -18.59 31.94
C ALA A 31 -7.36 -19.17 32.48
N GLU A 32 -7.55 -20.50 32.37
CA GLU A 32 -8.71 -21.21 32.94
C GLU A 32 -8.83 -21.00 34.46
N LEU A 33 -7.71 -21.04 35.20
CA LEU A 33 -7.69 -20.72 36.63
C LEU A 33 -8.11 -19.26 36.92
N TYR A 34 -7.63 -18.30 36.12
CA TYR A 34 -8.07 -16.90 36.27
C TYR A 34 -9.56 -16.73 36.00
N VAL A 35 -10.12 -17.46 35.03
CA VAL A 35 -11.57 -17.48 34.77
C VAL A 35 -12.35 -18.01 35.97
N ILE A 36 -11.90 -19.12 36.57
CA ILE A 36 -12.53 -19.69 37.77
C ILE A 36 -12.47 -18.70 38.95
N ASN A 37 -11.39 -17.93 39.06
CA ASN A 37 -11.21 -16.93 40.11
C ASN A 37 -11.84 -15.56 39.80
N GLY A 38 -12.62 -15.44 38.70
CA GLY A 38 -13.28 -14.19 38.30
C GLY A 38 -12.34 -13.09 37.78
N GLN A 39 -11.06 -13.39 37.52
CA GLN A 39 -10.06 -12.43 37.03
C GLN A 39 -10.03 -12.41 35.49
N TYR A 40 -11.12 -11.94 34.88
CA TYR A 40 -11.33 -12.04 33.43
C TYR A 40 -10.33 -11.25 32.58
N GLU A 41 -9.88 -10.06 33.02
CA GLU A 41 -8.88 -9.27 32.28
C GLU A 41 -7.53 -9.98 32.14
N LYS A 42 -7.09 -10.66 33.20
CA LYS A 42 -5.85 -11.44 33.19
C LYS A 42 -5.99 -12.68 32.32
N ALA A 43 -7.16 -13.34 32.38
CA ALA A 43 -7.47 -14.45 31.50
C ALA A 43 -7.46 -14.00 30.02
N LEU A 44 -8.10 -12.87 29.69
CA LEU A 44 -8.13 -12.29 28.35
C LEU A 44 -6.72 -12.01 27.84
N SER A 45 -5.86 -11.44 28.68
CA SER A 45 -4.46 -11.16 28.32
C SER A 45 -3.71 -12.43 27.94
N LEU A 46 -3.88 -13.51 28.70
CA LEU A 46 -3.29 -14.81 28.36
C LEU A 46 -3.90 -15.43 27.10
N TYR A 47 -5.22 -15.36 26.91
CA TYR A 47 -5.87 -15.86 25.69
C TYR A 47 -5.41 -15.10 24.44
N ALA A 48 -5.28 -13.78 24.52
CA ALA A 48 -4.76 -12.94 23.44
C ALA A 48 -3.27 -13.25 23.14
N GLU A 49 -2.45 -13.49 24.17
CA GLU A 49 -1.05 -13.92 23.99
C GLU A 49 -0.91 -15.31 23.36
N LEU A 50 -1.85 -16.20 23.65
CA LEU A 50 -1.86 -17.55 23.09
C LEU A 50 -2.16 -17.58 21.59
N LEU A 51 -2.63 -16.46 21.00
CA LEU A 51 -2.97 -16.31 19.59
C LEU A 51 -3.92 -17.42 19.11
N LYS A 52 -5.01 -17.58 19.85
CA LYS A 52 -5.97 -18.66 19.68
C LYS A 52 -7.37 -18.10 19.41
N PRO A 53 -8.13 -18.66 18.45
CA PRO A 53 -9.46 -18.16 18.09
C PRO A 53 -10.47 -18.17 19.24
N GLU A 54 -10.25 -19.01 20.25
CA GLU A 54 -11.05 -19.07 21.48
C GLU A 54 -11.11 -17.72 22.23
N VAL A 55 -10.19 -16.78 21.98
CA VAL A 55 -10.21 -15.43 22.56
C VAL A 55 -11.47 -14.66 22.18
N PHE A 56 -12.00 -14.84 20.97
CA PHE A 56 -13.20 -14.12 20.51
C PHE A 56 -14.44 -14.59 21.26
N GLU A 57 -14.61 -15.90 21.40
CA GLU A 57 -15.68 -16.52 22.20
C GLU A 57 -15.60 -16.08 23.66
N PHE A 58 -14.37 -15.91 24.18
CA PHE A 58 -14.14 -15.41 25.53
C PHE A 58 -14.59 -13.94 25.69
N ILE A 59 -14.24 -13.08 24.74
CA ILE A 59 -14.65 -11.66 24.75
C ILE A 59 -16.16 -11.54 24.76
N GLU A 60 -16.84 -12.27 23.86
CA GLU A 60 -18.30 -12.27 23.73
C GLU A 60 -18.97 -12.81 25.01
N LYS A 61 -18.48 -13.93 25.54
CA LYS A 61 -19.07 -14.60 26.71
C LYS A 61 -19.01 -13.73 27.98
N TYR A 62 -17.94 -12.97 28.16
CA TYR A 62 -17.72 -12.17 29.37
C TYR A 62 -17.91 -10.66 29.14
N ASN A 63 -18.37 -10.24 27.96
CA ASN A 63 -18.59 -8.83 27.59
C ASN A 63 -17.35 -7.95 27.82
N MET A 64 -16.15 -8.48 27.52
CA MET A 64 -14.86 -7.87 27.85
C MET A 64 -14.38 -6.86 26.80
N TYR A 65 -15.28 -6.03 26.26
CA TYR A 65 -14.97 -5.15 25.14
C TYR A 65 -14.03 -4.00 25.54
N ASP A 66 -14.16 -3.44 26.74
CA ASP A 66 -13.29 -2.35 27.22
C ASP A 66 -11.84 -2.80 27.46
N ALA A 67 -11.61 -4.12 27.61
CA ALA A 67 -10.29 -4.67 27.92
C ALA A 67 -9.51 -5.13 26.66
N ILE A 68 -10.05 -4.87 25.46
CA ILE A 68 -9.43 -5.30 24.19
C ILE A 68 -8.49 -4.26 23.58
N HIS A 69 -8.56 -2.98 23.99
CA HIS A 69 -7.86 -1.89 23.32
C HIS A 69 -6.36 -2.17 23.14
N ASP A 70 -5.67 -2.65 24.16
CA ASP A 70 -4.23 -2.97 24.15
C ASP A 70 -3.90 -4.32 23.47
N LYS A 71 -4.91 -5.09 23.08
CA LYS A 71 -4.79 -6.46 22.55
C LYS A 71 -5.20 -6.57 21.09
N ILE A 72 -5.59 -5.47 20.43
CA ILE A 72 -6.13 -5.47 19.07
C ILE A 72 -5.13 -6.09 18.08
N VAL A 73 -3.83 -5.79 18.21
CA VAL A 73 -2.81 -6.40 17.35
C VAL A 73 -2.81 -7.92 17.45
N ASN A 74 -3.04 -8.48 18.63
CA ASN A 74 -3.10 -9.93 18.83
C ASN A 74 -4.35 -10.49 18.15
N LEU A 75 -5.50 -9.83 18.36
CA LEU A 75 -6.76 -10.23 17.74
C LEU A 75 -6.68 -10.19 16.21
N MET A 76 -6.07 -9.14 15.65
CA MET A 76 -5.81 -9.01 14.20
C MET A 76 -4.93 -10.12 13.65
N ILE A 77 -3.92 -10.55 14.40
CA ILE A 77 -3.07 -11.69 14.03
C ILE A 77 -3.85 -13.01 14.05
N VAL A 78 -4.80 -13.17 14.98
CA VAL A 78 -5.62 -14.39 15.08
C VAL A 78 -6.68 -14.42 13.99
N ASP A 79 -7.51 -13.38 13.90
CA ASP A 79 -8.58 -13.26 12.91
C ASP A 79 -8.91 -11.78 12.68
N ASN A 80 -8.42 -11.24 11.58
CA ASN A 80 -8.66 -9.85 11.18
C ASN A 80 -10.15 -9.58 10.93
N LYS A 81 -10.89 -10.52 10.30
CA LYS A 81 -12.29 -10.31 9.94
C LYS A 81 -13.17 -10.24 11.19
N ARG A 82 -12.96 -11.15 12.14
CA ARG A 82 -13.67 -11.09 13.44
C ARG A 82 -13.31 -9.85 14.22
N THR A 83 -12.03 -9.45 14.22
CA THR A 83 -11.59 -8.22 14.92
C THR A 83 -12.27 -6.99 14.35
N VAL A 84 -12.37 -6.88 13.02
CA VAL A 84 -13.06 -5.75 12.37
C VAL A 84 -14.58 -5.83 12.61
N HIS A 85 -15.17 -7.03 12.66
CA HIS A 85 -16.59 -7.21 13.00
C HIS A 85 -16.91 -6.80 14.45
N LEU A 86 -16.03 -7.11 15.41
CA LEU A 86 -16.15 -6.65 16.80
C LEU A 86 -16.22 -5.12 16.88
N ARG A 87 -15.42 -4.42 16.05
CA ARG A 87 -15.48 -2.96 15.91
C ARG A 87 -16.84 -2.49 15.37
N THR A 88 -17.44 -3.22 14.43
CA THR A 88 -18.75 -2.84 13.87
C THR A 88 -19.85 -2.86 14.92
N GLN A 89 -19.79 -3.83 15.85
CA GLN A 89 -20.74 -3.96 16.96
C GLN A 89 -20.47 -2.92 18.06
N HIS A 90 -19.21 -2.57 18.28
CA HIS A 90 -18.76 -1.66 19.34
C HIS A 90 -17.98 -0.46 18.77
N ARG A 91 -18.67 0.36 17.95
CA ARG A 91 -18.06 1.50 17.23
C ARG A 91 -17.41 2.52 18.15
N ASP A 92 -17.95 2.69 19.35
CA ASP A 92 -17.49 3.69 20.33
C ASP A 92 -16.26 3.23 21.11
N ILE A 93 -15.99 1.92 21.11
CA ILE A 93 -14.88 1.32 21.84
C ILE A 93 -13.65 1.26 20.95
N ILE A 94 -13.75 0.80 19.70
CA ILE A 94 -12.56 0.61 18.86
C ILE A 94 -12.48 1.69 17.77
N LEU A 95 -11.66 2.71 17.99
CA LEU A 95 -11.42 3.78 17.02
C LEU A 95 -10.40 3.34 15.95
N PRO A 96 -10.66 3.57 14.64
CA PRO A 96 -9.72 3.19 13.58
C PRO A 96 -8.30 3.74 13.73
N TYR A 97 -8.19 4.98 14.20
CA TYR A 97 -6.89 5.61 14.47
C TYR A 97 -6.07 4.87 15.53
N GLU A 98 -6.70 4.43 16.62
CA GLU A 98 -6.00 3.67 17.67
C GLU A 98 -5.49 2.33 17.15
N VAL A 99 -6.27 1.65 16.29
CA VAL A 99 -5.85 0.38 15.70
C VAL A 99 -4.66 0.57 14.76
N VAL A 100 -4.73 1.57 13.88
CA VAL A 100 -3.64 1.89 12.95
C VAL A 100 -2.37 2.28 13.71
N GLU A 101 -2.49 3.11 14.75
CA GLU A 101 -1.35 3.52 15.58
C GLU A 101 -0.71 2.31 16.27
N GLN A 102 -1.50 1.39 16.84
CA GLN A 102 -0.98 0.17 17.47
C GLN A 102 -0.32 -0.77 16.47
N LEU A 103 -0.86 -0.91 15.27
CA LEU A 103 -0.27 -1.73 14.20
C LEU A 103 1.06 -1.15 13.71
N LEU A 104 1.18 0.17 13.59
CA LEU A 104 2.42 0.86 13.22
C LEU A 104 3.50 0.69 14.29
N HIS A 105 3.13 0.86 15.57
CA HIS A 105 4.06 0.84 16.70
C HIS A 105 4.33 -0.55 17.28
N THR A 106 3.70 -1.60 16.75
CA THR A 106 3.90 -2.95 17.30
C THR A 106 5.37 -3.39 17.21
N SER A 107 5.90 -3.98 18.28
CA SER A 107 7.24 -4.59 18.29
C SER A 107 7.24 -6.03 17.81
N LYS A 108 6.06 -6.60 17.51
CA LYS A 108 5.91 -7.99 17.10
C LYS A 108 6.53 -8.23 15.73
N LYS A 109 7.10 -9.41 15.56
CA LYS A 109 7.63 -9.91 14.28
C LYS A 109 6.47 -10.34 13.37
N CYS A 110 5.72 -9.37 12.85
CA CYS A 110 4.69 -9.54 11.83
C CYS A 110 4.91 -8.54 10.69
N ASP A 111 4.35 -8.82 9.51
CA ASP A 111 4.30 -7.85 8.43
C ASP A 111 3.23 -6.79 8.76
N LYS A 112 3.70 -5.65 9.28
CA LYS A 112 2.83 -4.55 9.72
C LYS A 112 2.03 -3.96 8.58
N ARG A 113 2.67 -3.78 7.41
CA ARG A 113 2.02 -3.21 6.22
C ARG A 113 0.94 -4.16 5.71
N TYR A 114 1.20 -5.46 5.70
CA TYR A 114 0.18 -6.45 5.34
C TYR A 114 -1.00 -6.49 6.33
N LEU A 115 -0.74 -6.41 7.64
CA LEU A 115 -1.83 -6.35 8.63
C LEU A 115 -2.65 -5.06 8.53
N LEU A 116 -1.99 -3.92 8.24
CA LEU A 116 -2.67 -2.66 7.95
C LEU A 116 -3.57 -2.80 6.72
N HIS A 117 -3.06 -3.39 5.64
CA HIS A 117 -3.84 -3.68 4.43
C HIS A 117 -5.11 -4.48 4.76
N LEU A 118 -4.96 -5.60 5.47
CA LEU A 118 -6.10 -6.43 5.86
C LEU A 118 -7.11 -5.69 6.74
N TYR A 119 -6.62 -4.90 7.71
CA TYR A 119 -7.49 -4.14 8.60
C TYR A 119 -8.31 -3.10 7.84
N LEU A 120 -7.63 -2.25 7.07
CA LEU A 120 -8.25 -1.14 6.36
C LEU A 120 -9.12 -1.64 5.20
N HIS A 121 -8.76 -2.75 4.55
CA HIS A 121 -9.61 -3.40 3.55
C HIS A 121 -10.92 -3.89 4.18
N ALA A 122 -10.84 -4.67 5.26
CA ALA A 122 -12.03 -5.14 5.97
C ALA A 122 -12.86 -3.98 6.54
N LEU A 123 -12.20 -2.91 6.99
CA LEU A 123 -12.86 -1.69 7.45
C LEU A 123 -13.69 -1.05 6.33
N PHE A 124 -13.10 -0.96 5.14
CA PHE A 124 -13.71 -0.41 3.94
C PHE A 124 -14.88 -1.27 3.43
N GLU A 125 -14.77 -2.60 3.47
CA GLU A 125 -15.86 -3.51 3.11
C GLU A 125 -17.10 -3.32 4.01
N ILE A 126 -16.90 -2.98 5.28
CA ILE A 126 -17.99 -2.77 6.25
C ILE A 126 -18.57 -1.35 6.13
N ASP A 127 -17.71 -0.34 6.03
CA ASP A 127 -18.09 1.05 5.99
C ASP A 127 -17.04 1.86 5.20
N ILE A 128 -17.44 2.30 4.01
CA ILE A 128 -16.61 3.06 3.07
C ILE A 128 -16.08 4.39 3.64
N HIS A 129 -16.62 4.88 4.76
CA HIS A 129 -16.21 6.14 5.38
C HIS A 129 -15.48 5.93 6.71
N ALA A 130 -15.50 4.73 7.29
CA ALA A 130 -14.90 4.49 8.59
C ALA A 130 -13.36 4.65 8.59
N GLY A 131 -12.72 4.41 7.45
CA GLY A 131 -11.27 4.55 7.28
C GLY A 131 -10.85 5.80 6.50
N LYS A 132 -11.71 6.81 6.35
CA LYS A 132 -11.51 7.93 5.41
C LYS A 132 -10.14 8.61 5.53
N ASP A 133 -9.63 8.78 6.76
CA ASP A 133 -8.36 9.47 7.03
C ASP A 133 -7.14 8.61 6.65
N PHE A 134 -7.35 7.32 6.34
CA PHE A 134 -6.34 6.36 5.94
C PHE A 134 -6.47 5.94 4.47
N HIS A 135 -7.34 6.58 3.69
CA HIS A 135 -7.55 6.20 2.30
C HIS A 135 -6.30 6.40 1.43
N ASP A 136 -5.49 7.42 1.71
CA ASP A 136 -4.19 7.63 1.04
C ASP A 136 -3.24 6.45 1.30
N MET A 137 -3.12 6.03 2.56
CA MET A 137 -2.35 4.85 2.94
C MET A 137 -2.91 3.58 2.31
N GLN A 138 -4.24 3.47 2.22
CA GLN A 138 -4.90 2.32 1.64
C GLN A 138 -4.64 2.19 0.14
N VAL A 139 -4.51 3.31 -0.60
CA VAL A 139 -4.09 3.32 -2.00
C VAL A 139 -2.71 2.67 -2.18
N GLU A 140 -1.73 3.07 -1.36
CA GLU A 140 -0.39 2.48 -1.39
C GLU A 140 -0.43 0.98 -1.04
N LEU A 141 -1.20 0.60 -0.02
CA LEU A 141 -1.32 -0.79 0.42
C LEU A 141 -2.00 -1.66 -0.63
N TYR A 142 -3.02 -1.16 -1.34
CA TYR A 142 -3.60 -1.87 -2.47
C TYR A 142 -2.60 -2.03 -3.61
N ALA A 143 -1.78 -1.01 -3.91
CA ALA A 143 -0.75 -1.13 -4.93
C ALA A 143 0.26 -2.26 -4.60
N ASP A 144 0.65 -2.38 -3.33
CA ASP A 144 1.62 -3.38 -2.86
C ASP A 144 1.05 -4.82 -2.77
N TYR A 145 -0.17 -4.98 -2.23
CA TYR A 145 -0.69 -6.30 -1.83
C TYR A 145 -1.87 -6.79 -2.66
N GLU A 146 -2.68 -5.91 -3.22
CA GLU A 146 -3.94 -6.30 -3.89
C GLU A 146 -4.36 -5.29 -4.97
N THR A 147 -3.53 -5.17 -6.01
CA THR A 147 -3.66 -4.15 -7.06
C THR A 147 -5.03 -4.16 -7.77
N ARG A 148 -5.72 -5.32 -7.77
CA ARG A 148 -7.05 -5.48 -8.37
C ARG A 148 -8.14 -4.67 -7.66
N MET A 149 -7.99 -4.42 -6.36
CA MET A 149 -8.95 -3.67 -5.55
C MET A 149 -8.79 -2.17 -5.69
N LEU A 150 -7.72 -1.72 -6.34
CA LEU A 150 -7.38 -0.31 -6.46
C LEU A 150 -8.39 0.48 -7.30
N LEU A 151 -8.83 -0.08 -8.45
CA LEU A 151 -9.90 0.52 -9.27
C LEU A 151 -11.22 0.63 -8.49
N PRO A 152 -11.77 -0.47 -7.94
CA PRO A 152 -12.97 -0.40 -7.11
C PRO A 152 -12.84 0.61 -5.95
N PHE A 153 -11.68 0.65 -5.30
CA PHE A 153 -11.43 1.56 -4.20
C PHE A 153 -11.42 3.03 -4.64
N LEU A 154 -10.70 3.36 -5.71
CA LEU A 154 -10.60 4.73 -6.22
C LEU A 154 -11.93 5.27 -6.77
N LEU A 155 -12.78 4.40 -7.31
CA LEU A 155 -14.11 4.76 -7.80
C LEU A 155 -15.12 5.01 -6.66
N THR A 156 -14.92 4.36 -5.51
CA THR A 156 -15.86 4.38 -4.38
C THR A 156 -15.46 5.39 -3.32
N SER A 157 -14.17 5.54 -3.08
CA SER A 157 -13.61 6.47 -2.10
C SER A 157 -13.55 7.88 -2.68
N GLN A 158 -14.05 8.86 -1.92
CA GLN A 158 -13.93 10.30 -2.24
C GLN A 158 -12.91 11.02 -1.34
N HIS A 159 -12.24 10.28 -0.43
CA HIS A 159 -11.46 10.86 0.68
C HIS A 159 -9.95 10.69 0.53
N TYR A 160 -9.45 10.41 -0.67
CA TYR A 160 -8.01 10.38 -0.92
C TYR A 160 -7.53 11.72 -1.51
N ARG A 161 -6.30 12.11 -1.17
CA ARG A 161 -5.57 13.23 -1.80
C ARG A 161 -4.60 12.65 -2.84
N LEU A 162 -5.01 12.65 -4.11
CA LEU A 162 -4.18 12.21 -5.25
C LEU A 162 -3.04 13.18 -5.60
N ASP A 163 -2.42 13.86 -4.63
CA ASP A 163 -1.46 14.91 -4.96
C ASP A 163 -0.08 14.38 -5.38
N LYS A 164 0.27 13.10 -5.15
CA LYS A 164 1.60 12.56 -5.53
C LYS A 164 1.70 11.10 -6.01
N GLY A 165 0.59 10.37 -6.11
CA GLY A 165 0.64 8.91 -6.40
C GLY A 165 -0.34 8.40 -7.45
N ALA A 166 -1.23 9.25 -7.97
CA ALA A 166 -2.29 8.84 -8.89
C ALA A 166 -1.77 8.19 -10.17
N SER A 167 -0.71 8.77 -10.73
CA SER A 167 0.00 8.33 -11.93
C SER A 167 0.50 6.89 -11.78
N PHE A 168 1.30 6.65 -10.75
CA PHE A 168 1.94 5.37 -10.46
C PHE A 168 0.91 4.28 -10.17
N VAL A 169 -0.09 4.64 -9.38
CA VAL A 169 -1.23 3.79 -9.03
C VAL A 169 -2.01 3.38 -10.30
N LEU A 170 -2.35 4.34 -11.17
CA LEU A 170 -3.05 4.08 -12.43
C LEU A 170 -2.22 3.28 -13.44
N GLY A 171 -0.89 3.44 -13.49
CA GLY A 171 -0.03 2.58 -14.32
C GLY A 171 0.04 1.16 -13.83
N ARG A 172 0.19 0.96 -12.51
CA ARG A 172 0.18 -0.37 -11.89
C ARG A 172 -1.16 -1.08 -12.08
N MET A 173 -2.26 -0.36 -12.32
CA MET A 173 -3.60 -0.90 -12.57
C MET A 173 -3.80 -1.50 -13.97
N GLY A 174 -2.80 -1.46 -14.86
CA GLY A 174 -2.91 -1.99 -16.22
C GLY A 174 -3.77 -1.13 -17.17
N ASN A 175 -4.16 0.07 -16.75
CA ASN A 175 -4.84 1.06 -17.59
C ASN A 175 -3.93 2.25 -17.88
N ALA A 176 -2.73 1.95 -18.36
CA ALA A 176 -1.66 2.92 -18.48
C ALA A 176 -2.01 4.09 -19.43
N LYS A 177 -2.89 3.89 -20.43
CA LYS A 177 -3.39 4.97 -21.31
C LYS A 177 -4.28 5.97 -20.55
N GLU A 178 -5.15 5.51 -19.65
CA GLU A 178 -5.95 6.39 -18.80
C GLU A 178 -5.10 7.08 -17.71
N ALA A 179 -4.12 6.36 -17.17
CA ALA A 179 -3.12 6.92 -16.26
C ALA A 179 -2.43 8.11 -16.92
N LEU A 180 -1.89 7.89 -18.12
CA LEU A 180 -1.19 8.89 -18.91
C LEU A 180 -2.10 10.08 -19.24
N SER A 181 -3.34 9.82 -19.68
CA SER A 181 -4.33 10.87 -19.92
C SER A 181 -4.64 11.69 -18.66
N THR A 182 -4.65 11.05 -17.50
CA THR A 182 -4.85 11.74 -16.22
C THR A 182 -3.67 12.64 -15.88
N ILE A 183 -2.43 12.17 -16.07
CA ILE A 183 -1.22 12.96 -15.83
C ILE A 183 -1.20 14.18 -16.76
N ILE A 184 -1.38 13.96 -18.06
CA ILE A 184 -1.33 15.02 -19.08
C ILE A 184 -2.45 16.05 -18.91
N ASN A 185 -3.68 15.61 -18.64
CA ASN A 185 -4.85 16.48 -18.68
C ASN A 185 -5.27 17.06 -17.33
N LYS A 186 -4.93 16.41 -16.22
CA LYS A 186 -5.30 16.89 -14.88
C LYS A 186 -4.13 17.43 -14.08
N LEU A 187 -2.97 16.78 -14.16
CA LEU A 187 -1.79 17.20 -13.41
C LEU A 187 -0.95 18.23 -14.19
N GLU A 188 -1.04 18.20 -15.52
CA GLU A 188 -0.23 19.03 -16.44
C GLU A 188 1.30 18.87 -16.20
N ASP A 189 1.71 17.77 -15.57
CA ASP A 189 3.10 17.46 -15.27
C ASP A 189 3.72 16.60 -16.37
N MET A 190 4.52 17.24 -17.23
CA MET A 190 5.19 16.56 -18.34
C MET A 190 6.33 15.66 -17.87
N GLN A 191 7.01 16.03 -16.79
CA GLN A 191 8.14 15.25 -16.28
C GLN A 191 7.62 13.92 -15.73
N GLU A 192 6.56 13.96 -14.93
CA GLU A 192 5.91 12.76 -14.39
C GLU A 192 5.35 11.87 -15.52
N ALA A 193 4.79 12.46 -16.59
CA ALA A 193 4.32 11.70 -17.74
C ALA A 193 5.46 10.97 -18.49
N VAL A 194 6.61 11.61 -18.67
CA VAL A 194 7.78 10.99 -19.32
C VAL A 194 8.37 9.88 -18.44
N GLU A 195 8.55 10.13 -17.15
CA GLU A 195 9.05 9.14 -16.19
C GLU A 195 8.11 7.93 -16.15
N PHE A 196 6.79 8.17 -16.08
CA PHE A 196 5.77 7.13 -16.11
C PHE A 196 5.88 6.21 -17.33
N VAL A 197 5.94 6.79 -18.54
CA VAL A 197 6.02 6.00 -19.77
C VAL A 197 7.36 5.26 -19.87
N THR A 198 8.46 5.90 -19.44
CA THR A 198 9.80 5.30 -19.41
C THR A 198 9.84 4.07 -18.48
N GLU A 199 9.21 4.13 -17.32
CA GLU A 199 9.13 3.02 -16.36
C GLU A 199 8.26 1.85 -16.84
N GLN A 200 7.22 2.10 -17.65
CA GLN A 200 6.35 1.02 -18.15
C GLN A 200 7.04 0.15 -19.22
N HIS A 201 8.11 0.64 -19.87
CA HIS A 201 8.78 -0.04 -20.99
C HIS A 201 7.81 -0.46 -22.11
N ASP A 202 6.82 0.40 -22.42
CA ASP A 202 5.76 0.15 -23.41
C ASP A 202 5.77 1.21 -24.51
N ASP A 203 6.13 0.80 -25.73
CA ASP A 203 6.20 1.67 -26.91
C ASP A 203 4.81 2.23 -27.31
N GLU A 204 3.71 1.50 -27.05
CA GLU A 204 2.37 2.01 -27.34
C GLU A 204 2.01 3.21 -26.44
N LEU A 205 2.56 3.26 -25.21
CA LEU A 205 2.35 4.40 -24.31
C LEU A 205 3.15 5.63 -24.76
N TRP A 206 4.31 5.43 -25.39
CA TRP A 206 5.05 6.52 -26.02
C TRP A 206 4.27 7.13 -27.18
N GLU A 207 3.69 6.30 -28.04
CA GLU A 207 2.82 6.79 -29.12
C GLU A 207 1.61 7.55 -28.56
N GLU A 208 1.00 7.06 -27.49
CA GLU A 208 -0.13 7.72 -26.84
C GLU A 208 0.27 9.06 -26.20
N LEU A 209 1.44 9.15 -25.57
CA LEU A 209 2.00 10.39 -25.03
C LEU A 209 2.16 11.43 -26.13
N ILE A 210 2.83 11.04 -27.21
CA ILE A 210 3.08 11.91 -28.37
C ILE A 210 1.74 12.36 -28.95
N ARG A 211 0.80 11.44 -29.18
CA ARG A 211 -0.53 11.73 -29.73
C ARG A 211 -1.28 12.76 -28.90
N GLN A 212 -1.26 12.65 -27.57
CA GLN A 212 -1.93 13.60 -26.68
C GLN A 212 -1.20 14.96 -26.62
N CYS A 213 0.13 14.96 -26.59
CA CYS A 213 0.92 16.20 -26.61
C CYS A 213 0.74 16.99 -27.92
N LEU A 214 0.64 16.31 -29.07
CA LEU A 214 0.42 16.95 -30.37
C LEU A 214 -0.92 17.69 -30.47
N GLN A 215 -1.92 17.35 -29.63
CA GLN A 215 -3.19 18.09 -29.56
C GLN A 215 -3.05 19.43 -28.81
N LYS A 216 -1.94 19.67 -28.09
CA LYS A 216 -1.71 20.86 -27.26
C LYS A 216 -0.36 21.51 -27.59
N PRO A 217 -0.34 22.62 -28.36
CA PRO A 217 0.91 23.27 -28.80
C PRO A 217 1.90 23.61 -27.66
N GLU A 218 1.37 23.97 -26.49
CA GLU A 218 2.16 24.30 -25.30
C GLU A 218 2.94 23.08 -24.77
N MET A 219 2.35 21.88 -24.86
CA MET A 219 2.94 20.63 -24.36
C MET A 219 3.99 20.06 -25.30
N VAL A 220 3.89 20.30 -26.62
CA VAL A 220 4.87 19.79 -27.59
C VAL A 220 6.29 20.23 -27.25
N GLY A 221 6.47 21.49 -26.87
CA GLY A 221 7.81 21.94 -26.51
C GLY A 221 8.26 21.50 -25.11
N ASN A 222 7.34 21.20 -24.18
CA ASN A 222 7.72 20.52 -22.93
C ASN A 222 8.16 19.08 -23.21
N LEU A 223 7.45 18.37 -24.10
CA LEU A 223 7.80 17.02 -24.52
C LEU A 223 9.22 16.99 -25.09
N LEU A 224 9.53 17.91 -26.02
CA LEU A 224 10.86 18.03 -26.62
C LEU A 224 11.97 18.29 -25.60
N GLU A 225 11.70 19.03 -24.53
CA GLU A 225 12.69 19.30 -23.48
C GLU A 225 12.93 18.11 -22.52
N HIS A 226 11.91 17.28 -22.27
CA HIS A 226 11.98 16.22 -21.25
C HIS A 226 12.23 14.82 -21.84
N THR A 227 12.14 14.67 -23.17
CA THR A 227 12.36 13.37 -23.85
C THR A 227 13.78 13.15 -24.35
N VAL A 228 14.68 14.12 -24.16
CA VAL A 228 16.11 14.00 -24.50
C VAL A 228 16.69 12.77 -23.77
N GLY A 229 17.28 11.85 -24.52
CA GLY A 229 17.84 10.58 -24.03
C GLY A 229 16.88 9.37 -24.10
N ASN A 230 15.56 9.59 -24.10
CA ASN A 230 14.57 8.51 -24.16
C ASN A 230 13.94 8.33 -25.56
N LEU A 231 13.80 9.41 -26.33
CA LEU A 231 13.30 9.39 -27.71
C LEU A 231 14.21 10.23 -28.62
N ASP A 232 14.28 9.84 -29.89
CA ASP A 232 14.94 10.67 -30.92
C ASP A 232 14.15 11.96 -31.14
N PRO A 233 14.72 13.15 -30.87
CA PRO A 233 14.04 14.42 -31.10
C PRO A 233 13.59 14.60 -32.56
N LEU A 234 14.30 14.01 -33.54
CA LEU A 234 13.92 14.05 -34.95
C LEU A 234 12.60 13.32 -35.20
N TYR A 235 12.35 12.22 -34.48
CA TYR A 235 11.10 11.48 -34.59
C TYR A 235 9.92 12.33 -34.12
N ILE A 236 10.06 13.01 -32.98
CA ILE A 236 9.01 13.89 -32.44
C ILE A 236 8.73 15.05 -33.41
N VAL A 237 9.78 15.70 -33.93
CA VAL A 237 9.65 16.80 -34.90
C VAL A 237 8.96 16.35 -36.18
N SER A 238 9.21 15.13 -36.66
CA SER A 238 8.57 14.59 -37.87
C SER A 238 7.06 14.35 -37.74
N LEU A 239 6.55 14.25 -36.50
CA LEU A 239 5.14 14.00 -36.21
C LEU A 239 4.34 15.29 -35.98
N VAL A 240 5.01 16.45 -35.87
CA VAL A 240 4.35 17.75 -35.67
C VAL A 240 3.61 18.16 -36.95
N PRO A 241 2.29 18.44 -36.89
CA PRO A 241 1.54 18.92 -38.05
C PRO A 241 2.09 20.24 -38.59
N ASP A 242 2.17 20.35 -39.93
CA ASP A 242 2.53 21.59 -40.60
C ASP A 242 1.61 22.74 -40.17
N GLY A 243 2.21 23.86 -39.73
CA GLY A 243 1.49 25.06 -39.30
C GLY A 243 1.18 25.14 -37.80
N LEU A 244 1.62 24.19 -36.98
CA LEU A 244 1.51 24.28 -35.53
C LEU A 244 2.51 25.31 -34.96
N GLU A 245 2.01 26.42 -34.41
CA GLU A 245 2.84 27.40 -33.70
C GLU A 245 3.24 26.86 -32.32
N ILE A 246 4.48 26.39 -32.19
CA ILE A 246 5.04 25.94 -30.91
C ILE A 246 5.67 27.12 -30.17
N PRO A 247 5.19 27.50 -28.97
CA PRO A 247 5.79 28.56 -28.19
C PRO A 247 7.26 28.25 -27.86
N ARG A 248 8.13 29.25 -28.05
CA ARG A 248 9.57 29.20 -27.73
C ARG A 248 10.33 28.07 -28.42
N LEU A 249 9.86 27.61 -29.58
CA LEU A 249 10.47 26.51 -30.32
C LEU A 249 11.98 26.72 -30.57
N GLN A 250 12.39 27.94 -30.92
CA GLN A 250 13.79 28.25 -31.15
C GLN A 250 14.65 28.03 -29.90
N ASP A 251 14.26 28.59 -28.75
CA ASP A 251 14.95 28.40 -27.47
C ASP A 251 15.06 26.91 -27.12
N ARG A 252 13.96 26.17 -27.35
CA ARG A 252 13.84 24.73 -27.05
C ARG A 252 14.76 23.89 -27.92
N LEU A 253 14.79 24.15 -29.23
CA LEU A 253 15.70 23.47 -30.15
C LEU A 253 17.17 23.75 -29.84
N VAL A 254 17.51 24.99 -29.46
CA VAL A 254 18.88 25.34 -29.03
C VAL A 254 19.28 24.54 -27.80
N LYS A 255 18.38 24.41 -26.81
CA LYS A 255 18.61 23.60 -25.61
C LYS A 255 18.86 22.13 -25.97
N ILE A 256 17.98 21.52 -26.76
CA ILE A 256 18.10 20.10 -27.18
C ILE A 256 19.41 19.84 -27.93
N VAL A 257 19.78 20.70 -28.87
CA VAL A 257 21.05 20.57 -29.62
C VAL A 257 22.25 20.71 -28.69
N THR A 258 22.16 21.57 -27.67
CA THR A 258 23.23 21.75 -26.67
C THR A 258 23.35 20.50 -25.79
N ASP A 259 22.23 19.97 -25.30
CA ASP A 259 22.17 18.79 -24.44
C ASP A 259 22.66 17.52 -25.18
N TYR A 260 22.26 17.35 -26.44
CA TYR A 260 22.71 16.23 -27.28
C TYR A 260 24.22 16.26 -27.54
N ARG A 261 24.81 17.46 -27.68
CA ARG A 261 26.27 17.63 -27.81
C ARG A 261 27.01 17.30 -26.52
N THR A 262 26.43 17.59 -25.37
CA THR A 262 27.03 17.23 -24.08
C THR A 262 26.96 15.72 -23.81
N GLU A 263 25.87 15.04 -24.20
CA GLU A 263 25.75 13.59 -24.08
C GLU A 263 26.70 12.83 -25.02
N THR A 264 26.92 13.33 -26.24
CA THR A 264 27.89 12.72 -27.18
C THR A 264 29.35 13.06 -26.89
N SER A 265 29.63 13.97 -25.94
CA SER A 265 30.99 14.37 -25.55
C SER A 265 31.47 13.71 -24.24
N LEU A 266 30.66 12.84 -23.63
CA LEU A 266 30.95 12.01 -22.45
C LEU A 266 31.14 10.54 -22.85
#